data_AF-A0A957S7L1-F1
#
_entry.id   AF-A0A957S7L1-F1
#
_cell.length_a   1.000
_cell.length_b   1.000
_cell.length_c   1.000
_cell.angle_alpha   90.00
_cell.angle_beta   90.00
_cell.angle_gamma   90.00
#
_symmetry.space_group_name_H-M   'P 1'
#
loop_
_entity.id
_entity.type
_entity.pdbx_description
1 polymer ?
#
loop_
_entity_poly.entity_id
_entity_poly.type
_entity_poly.pdbx_seq_one_letter_code
_entity_poly.pdbx_strand_id
1 'polypeptide(L)'
;THSKMRWAARAADLRGWDVMAEHMHHFLDNSGEPLDVSVDDMLSDMPEFQARVDQQSQVVMNQMINQEIANSYDGTPMTFEVTTPWLSDYYPDKSDYPDWYYGVGGFSYAQSATVTVTPNPAGGDPIVTVTSQTHMFDRYNWDAGKSVTLPSTGIDWIDDHTMAGDYIPDTQMGRLHGTGIAQEYELHGSSSKRVTTYHYDPNTGLQPPPSTDNGGR
;
A
#
# COMPACT_ATOMS: atom_id res chain seq x y z
N THR A 1 4.78 22.36 20.03
CA THR A 1 4.36 21.36 19.04
C THR A 1 5.37 20.24 18.90
N HIS A 2 6.63 20.50 18.54
CA HIS A 2 7.66 19.45 18.44
C HIS A 2 7.73 18.48 19.64
N SER A 3 7.85 18.96 20.88
CA SER A 3 7.86 18.09 22.07
C SER A 3 6.55 17.32 22.29
N LYS A 4 5.41 17.88 21.85
CA LYS A 4 4.10 17.19 21.90
C LYS A 4 4.08 16.02 20.92
N MET A 5 4.59 16.23 19.71
CA MET A 5 4.65 15.20 18.67
C MET A 5 5.67 14.12 19.00
N ARG A 6 6.80 14.45 19.65
CA ARG A 6 7.71 13.44 20.21
C ARG A 6 7.06 12.60 21.30
N TRP A 7 6.18 13.19 22.10
CA TRP A 7 5.40 12.44 23.07
C TRP A 7 4.36 11.54 22.37
N ALA A 8 3.70 12.04 21.33
CA ALA A 8 2.73 11.27 20.56
C ALA A 8 3.36 10.04 19.89
N ALA A 9 4.57 10.17 19.33
CA ALA A 9 5.31 9.03 18.77
C ALA A 9 5.59 7.96 19.84
N ARG A 10 6.03 8.37 21.05
CA ARG A 10 6.23 7.43 22.18
C ARG A 10 4.93 6.78 22.66
N ALA A 11 3.83 7.52 22.64
CA ALA A 11 2.52 7.00 22.99
C ALA A 11 2.08 5.92 21.98
N ALA A 12 2.41 6.11 20.71
CA ALA A 12 2.17 5.13 19.66
C ALA A 12 3.04 3.88 19.86
N ASP A 13 4.35 4.01 20.16
CA ASP A 13 5.20 2.86 20.52
C ASP A 13 4.60 2.02 21.67
N LEU A 14 4.10 2.69 22.72
CA LEU A 14 3.50 2.01 23.88
C LEU A 14 2.21 1.25 23.52
N ARG A 15 1.55 1.62 22.42
CA ARG A 15 0.36 0.97 21.89
C ARG A 15 0.66 -0.10 20.84
N GLY A 16 1.92 -0.24 20.43
CA GLY A 16 2.32 -1.06 19.28
C GLY A 16 1.86 -0.46 17.94
N TRP A 17 1.77 0.88 17.88
CA TRP A 17 1.54 1.62 16.63
C TRP A 17 2.88 2.07 16.06
N ASP A 18 3.64 1.07 15.62
CA ASP A 18 5.06 1.23 15.29
C ASP A 18 5.22 2.08 14.01
N VAL A 19 4.31 1.94 13.03
CA VAL A 19 4.34 2.73 11.78
C VAL A 19 4.14 4.21 12.08
N MET A 20 3.15 4.55 12.91
CA MET A 20 2.89 5.92 13.34
C MET A 20 4.09 6.50 14.06
N ALA A 21 4.66 5.75 15.00
CA ALA A 21 5.77 6.20 15.81
C ALA A 21 7.02 6.46 14.94
N GLU A 22 7.38 5.50 14.08
CA GLU A 22 8.52 5.61 13.17
C GLU A 22 8.38 6.83 12.25
N HIS A 23 7.23 6.98 11.59
CA HIS A 23 6.98 8.08 10.65
C HIS A 23 7.03 9.44 11.36
N MET A 24 6.42 9.54 12.54
CA MET A 24 6.48 10.78 13.34
C MET A 24 7.91 11.08 13.81
N HIS A 25 8.67 10.06 14.21
CA HIS A 25 10.08 10.23 14.58
C HIS A 25 10.91 10.74 13.40
N HIS A 26 10.75 10.13 12.23
CA HIS A 26 11.46 10.52 11.00
C HIS A 26 11.16 11.98 10.61
N PHE A 27 9.88 12.38 10.64
CA PHE A 27 9.48 13.77 10.42
C PHE A 27 10.22 14.72 11.37
N LEU A 28 10.22 14.41 12.68
CA LEU A 28 10.77 15.27 13.74
C LEU A 28 12.30 15.26 13.84
N ASP A 29 12.96 14.30 13.21
CA ASP A 29 14.42 14.24 13.10
C ASP A 29 14.95 15.02 11.89
N ASN A 30 14.04 15.58 11.07
CA ASN A 30 14.34 16.60 10.06
C ASN A 30 15.31 16.13 8.96
N SER A 31 15.31 14.85 8.62
CA SER A 31 16.14 14.33 7.54
C SER A 31 15.61 14.75 6.17
N GLY A 32 14.30 14.64 5.96
CA GLY A 32 13.65 14.80 4.65
C GLY A 32 13.95 13.67 3.67
N GLU A 33 14.71 12.66 4.10
CA GLU A 33 15.03 11.50 3.29
C GLU A 33 13.75 10.71 3.02
N PRO A 34 13.58 10.11 1.83
CA PRO A 34 12.47 9.19 1.59
C PRO A 34 12.46 8.04 2.60
N LEU A 35 11.26 7.59 2.98
CA LEU A 35 11.07 6.45 3.88
C LEU A 35 10.40 5.30 3.11
N ASP A 36 10.97 4.10 3.26
CA ASP A 36 10.42 2.89 2.65
C ASP A 36 9.28 2.34 3.51
N VAL A 37 8.17 1.97 2.88
CA VAL A 37 6.99 1.41 3.54
C VAL A 37 6.81 -0.04 3.11
N SER A 38 6.73 -0.95 4.08
CA SER A 38 6.47 -2.36 3.83
C SER A 38 5.06 -2.58 3.27
N VAL A 39 4.94 -2.69 1.94
CA VAL A 39 3.66 -2.95 1.28
C VAL A 39 3.15 -4.36 1.61
N ASP A 40 4.04 -5.32 1.90
CA ASP A 40 3.62 -6.65 2.36
C ASP A 40 2.88 -6.57 3.70
N ASP A 41 3.37 -5.75 4.64
CA ASP A 41 2.70 -5.52 5.92
C ASP A 41 1.39 -4.74 5.71
N MET A 42 1.37 -3.72 4.83
CA MET A 42 0.13 -3.02 4.48
C MET A 42 -0.95 -3.98 3.96
N LEU A 43 -0.57 -4.92 3.08
CA LEU A 43 -1.49 -5.89 2.51
C LEU A 43 -1.94 -6.94 3.54
N SER A 44 -1.06 -7.34 4.45
CA SER A 44 -1.37 -8.27 5.53
C SER A 44 -2.29 -7.65 6.58
N ASP A 45 -1.98 -6.43 7.01
CA ASP A 45 -2.64 -5.75 8.13
C ASP A 45 -3.96 -5.10 7.75
N MET A 46 -4.12 -4.71 6.47
CA MET A 46 -5.33 -4.08 5.94
C MET A 46 -6.01 -4.98 4.88
N PRO A 47 -6.80 -5.99 5.28
CA PRO A 47 -7.51 -6.88 4.35
C PRO A 47 -8.37 -6.14 3.31
N GLU A 48 -8.92 -4.98 3.67
CA GLU A 48 -9.66 -4.14 2.73
C GLU A 48 -8.77 -3.55 1.63
N PHE A 49 -7.53 -3.16 1.97
CA PHE A 49 -6.56 -2.72 0.98
C PHE A 49 -6.16 -3.89 0.06
N GLN A 50 -5.88 -5.06 0.64
CA GLN A 50 -5.61 -6.28 -0.13
C GLN A 50 -6.75 -6.60 -1.12
N ALA A 51 -8.01 -6.49 -0.68
CA ALA A 51 -9.17 -6.70 -1.54
C ALA A 51 -9.23 -5.69 -2.70
N ARG A 52 -8.85 -4.43 -2.47
CA ARG A 52 -8.78 -3.40 -3.53
C ARG A 52 -7.69 -3.71 -4.55
N VAL A 53 -6.52 -4.14 -4.08
CA VAL A 53 -5.40 -4.56 -4.94
C VAL A 53 -5.78 -5.80 -5.78
N ASP A 54 -6.44 -6.79 -5.17
CA ASP A 54 -6.94 -7.96 -5.90
C ASP A 54 -8.00 -7.56 -6.93
N GLN A 55 -8.90 -6.62 -6.60
CA GLN A 55 -9.89 -6.11 -7.55
C GLN A 55 -9.22 -5.39 -8.74
N GLN A 56 -8.24 -4.52 -8.48
CA GLN A 56 -7.49 -3.84 -9.54
C GLN A 56 -6.76 -4.85 -10.45
N SER A 57 -6.19 -5.91 -9.86
CA SER A 57 -5.58 -7.01 -10.62
C SER A 57 -6.60 -7.71 -11.52
N GLN A 58 -7.74 -8.11 -10.96
CA GLN A 58 -8.75 -8.89 -11.65
C GLN A 58 -9.46 -8.12 -12.77
N VAL A 59 -9.66 -6.82 -12.58
CA VAL A 59 -10.41 -5.98 -13.53
C VAL A 59 -9.49 -5.27 -14.50
N VAL A 60 -8.48 -4.56 -14.01
CA VAL A 60 -7.66 -3.68 -14.85
C VAL A 60 -6.47 -4.43 -15.43
N MET A 61 -5.65 -5.06 -14.58
CA MET A 61 -4.44 -5.74 -15.05
C MET A 61 -4.78 -6.90 -15.99
N ASN A 62 -5.71 -7.77 -15.60
CA ASN A 62 -6.13 -8.89 -16.45
C ASN A 62 -6.71 -8.43 -17.80
N GLN A 63 -7.44 -7.31 -17.83
CA GLN A 63 -7.94 -6.74 -19.09
C GLN A 63 -6.79 -6.29 -20.00
N MET A 64 -5.77 -5.60 -19.45
CA MET A 64 -4.59 -5.19 -20.21
C MET A 64 -3.82 -6.41 -20.75
N ILE A 65 -3.65 -7.44 -19.93
CA ILE A 65 -2.99 -8.70 -20.33
C ILE A 65 -3.77 -9.39 -21.45
N ASN A 66 -5.09 -9.54 -21.30
CA ASN A 66 -5.96 -10.17 -22.29
C ASN A 66 -5.88 -9.45 -23.64
N GLN A 67 -5.88 -8.12 -23.62
CA GLN A 67 -5.81 -7.30 -24.82
C GLN A 67 -4.46 -7.45 -25.54
N GLU A 68 -3.35 -7.47 -24.79
CA GLU A 68 -2.02 -7.66 -25.38
C GLU A 68 -1.86 -9.06 -26.01
N ILE A 69 -2.31 -10.11 -25.31
CA ILE A 69 -2.27 -11.48 -25.83
C ILE A 69 -3.12 -11.60 -27.11
N ALA A 70 -4.35 -11.06 -27.09
CA ALA A 70 -5.25 -11.13 -28.25
C ALA A 70 -4.70 -10.43 -29.49
N ASN A 71 -3.90 -9.37 -29.31
CA ASN A 71 -3.34 -8.59 -30.41
C ASN A 71 -2.00 -9.14 -30.94
N SER A 72 -1.19 -9.72 -30.06
CA SER A 72 0.24 -9.94 -30.34
C SER A 72 0.66 -11.41 -30.31
N TYR A 73 -0.12 -12.31 -29.70
CA TYR A 73 0.27 -13.72 -29.59
C TYR A 73 0.07 -14.48 -30.91
N ASP A 74 1.15 -15.03 -31.45
CA ASP A 74 1.17 -15.75 -32.73
C ASP A 74 1.38 -17.27 -32.59
N GLY A 75 1.35 -17.78 -31.35
CA GLY A 75 1.65 -19.18 -31.04
C GLY A 75 3.11 -19.46 -30.68
N THR A 76 3.96 -18.44 -30.56
CA THR A 76 5.32 -18.55 -30.03
C THR A 76 5.45 -17.92 -28.64
N PRO A 77 6.42 -18.34 -27.80
CA PRO A 77 6.60 -17.73 -26.48
C PRO A 77 6.77 -16.21 -26.56
N MET A 78 6.00 -15.47 -25.77
CA MET A 78 6.09 -14.01 -25.67
C MET A 78 6.23 -13.56 -24.22
N THR A 79 6.87 -12.40 -24.03
CA THR A 79 7.02 -11.75 -22.72
C THR A 79 6.81 -10.27 -22.87
N PHE A 80 6.04 -9.68 -21.96
CA PHE A 80 5.75 -8.24 -21.95
C PHE A 80 5.50 -7.76 -20.52
N GLU A 81 5.50 -6.44 -20.34
CA GLU A 81 5.23 -5.80 -19.07
C GLU A 81 3.91 -5.06 -19.11
N VAL A 82 3.21 -5.03 -17.97
CA VAL A 82 2.01 -4.23 -17.77
C VAL A 82 2.14 -3.43 -16.48
N THR A 83 1.55 -2.23 -16.46
CA THR A 83 1.46 -1.41 -15.25
C THR A 83 0.07 -0.79 -15.19
N THR A 84 -0.61 -0.94 -14.06
CA THR A 84 -1.93 -0.34 -13.86
C THR A 84 -1.79 1.16 -13.61
N PRO A 85 -2.84 1.96 -13.90
CA PRO A 85 -2.88 3.34 -13.44
C PRO A 85 -2.78 3.45 -11.91
N TRP A 86 -2.15 4.51 -11.44
CA TRP A 86 -2.16 4.86 -10.02
C TRP A 86 -3.56 5.23 -9.56
N LEU A 87 -3.99 4.65 -8.44
CA LEU A 87 -5.22 4.98 -7.74
C LEU A 87 -4.86 5.69 -6.43
N SER A 88 -5.56 6.77 -6.10
CA SER A 88 -5.30 7.61 -4.92
C SER A 88 -6.52 7.68 -3.99
N ASP A 89 -7.36 6.64 -4.00
CA ASP A 89 -8.66 6.61 -3.33
C ASP A 89 -8.67 5.75 -2.06
N TYR A 90 -7.53 5.18 -1.67
CA TYR A 90 -7.43 4.39 -0.45
C TYR A 90 -6.99 5.25 0.74
N TYR A 91 -7.77 5.15 1.81
CA TYR A 91 -7.51 5.78 3.09
C TYR A 91 -7.84 4.73 4.16
N PRO A 92 -6.88 4.32 5.02
CA PRO A 92 -7.15 3.36 6.09
C PRO A 92 -8.29 3.83 6.98
N ASP A 93 -9.20 2.95 7.40
CA ASP A 93 -10.18 3.35 8.42
C ASP A 93 -9.48 3.61 9.76
N LYS A 94 -9.86 4.70 10.44
CA LYS A 94 -9.23 5.14 11.69
C LYS A 94 -9.47 4.17 12.84
N SER A 95 -10.65 3.56 12.91
CA SER A 95 -11.00 2.61 13.96
C SER A 95 -10.33 1.26 13.75
N ASP A 96 -10.32 0.80 12.51
CA ASP A 96 -9.83 -0.56 12.19
C ASP A 96 -8.31 -0.59 12.06
N TYR A 97 -7.69 0.47 11.51
CA TYR A 97 -6.27 0.53 11.21
C TYR A 97 -5.62 1.84 11.73
N PRO A 98 -5.72 2.15 13.04
CA PRO A 98 -5.24 3.42 13.58
C PRO A 98 -3.75 3.66 13.34
N ASP A 99 -2.91 2.62 13.37
CA ASP A 99 -1.48 2.75 13.13
C ASP A 99 -1.21 3.28 11.70
N TRP A 100 -1.71 2.58 10.69
CA TRP A 100 -1.63 2.99 9.28
C TRP A 100 -2.32 4.33 9.00
N TYR A 101 -3.47 4.60 9.64
CA TYR A 101 -4.20 5.86 9.54
C TYR A 101 -3.33 7.05 9.99
N TYR A 102 -2.66 6.93 11.13
CA TYR A 102 -1.87 8.02 11.71
C TYR A 102 -0.44 8.11 11.15
N GLY A 103 0.14 6.99 10.72
CA GLY A 103 1.50 6.93 10.18
C GLY A 103 1.60 7.27 8.70
N VAL A 104 0.68 6.76 7.88
CA VAL A 104 0.70 6.98 6.42
C VAL A 104 -0.44 7.89 6.01
N GLY A 105 -1.65 7.64 6.51
CA GLY A 105 -2.85 8.32 6.02
C GLY A 105 -3.29 7.80 4.65
N GLY A 106 -3.90 8.66 3.83
CA GLY A 106 -4.31 8.28 2.47
C GLY A 106 -3.13 8.25 1.52
N PHE A 107 -3.04 7.23 0.67
CA PHE A 107 -1.90 7.00 -0.21
C PHE A 107 -2.33 6.59 -1.62
N SER A 108 -1.39 6.68 -2.56
CA SER A 108 -1.56 6.16 -3.91
C SER A 108 -0.96 4.77 -4.07
N TYR A 109 -1.56 3.93 -4.90
CA TYR A 109 -1.01 2.62 -5.25
C TYR A 109 -1.21 2.26 -6.72
N ALA A 110 -0.33 1.41 -7.23
CA ALA A 110 -0.39 0.82 -8.57
C ALA A 110 0.20 -0.59 -8.54
N GLN A 111 0.05 -1.33 -9.63
CA GLN A 111 0.65 -2.65 -9.77
C GLN A 111 1.42 -2.75 -11.08
N SER A 112 2.60 -3.36 -11.04
CA SER A 112 3.34 -3.77 -12.23
C SER A 112 3.36 -5.28 -12.34
N ALA A 113 3.50 -5.80 -13.56
CA ALA A 113 3.74 -7.22 -13.76
C ALA A 113 4.58 -7.50 -15.00
N THR A 114 5.44 -8.52 -14.90
CA THR A 114 6.04 -9.19 -16.04
C THR A 114 5.19 -10.41 -16.39
N VAL A 115 4.77 -10.51 -17.64
CA VAL A 115 3.88 -11.57 -18.13
C VAL A 115 4.63 -12.42 -19.13
N THR A 116 4.62 -13.74 -18.93
CA THR A 116 5.17 -14.71 -19.86
C THR A 116 4.06 -15.61 -20.38
N VAL A 117 3.91 -15.71 -21.69
CA VAL A 117 2.94 -16.57 -22.37
C VAL A 117 3.71 -17.66 -23.09
N THR A 118 3.37 -18.92 -22.84
CA THR A 118 4.02 -20.07 -23.47
C THR A 118 2.98 -20.98 -24.13
N PRO A 119 3.27 -21.52 -25.33
CA PRO A 119 2.44 -22.56 -25.93
C PRO A 119 2.32 -23.76 -24.98
N ASN A 120 1.12 -24.33 -24.86
CA ASN A 120 0.92 -25.50 -24.03
C ASN A 120 1.55 -26.73 -24.71
N PRO A 121 2.51 -27.43 -24.06
CA PRO A 121 3.15 -28.61 -24.65
C PRO A 121 2.18 -29.76 -24.95
N ALA A 122 1.04 -29.82 -24.26
CA ALA A 122 -0.02 -30.80 -24.51
C ALA A 122 -0.95 -30.41 -25.68
N GLY A 123 -0.71 -29.26 -26.31
CA GLY A 123 -1.63 -28.63 -27.25
C GLY A 123 -2.75 -27.85 -26.54
N GLY A 124 -3.48 -27.03 -27.31
CA GLY A 124 -4.55 -26.19 -26.80
C GLY A 124 -4.09 -24.80 -26.33
N ASP A 125 -4.87 -24.22 -25.43
CA ASP A 125 -4.73 -22.85 -24.94
C ASP A 125 -3.39 -22.60 -24.22
N PRO A 126 -2.74 -21.44 -24.45
CA PRO A 126 -1.44 -21.15 -23.87
C PRO A 126 -1.50 -20.96 -22.35
N ILE A 127 -0.34 -21.17 -21.72
CA ILE A 127 -0.14 -20.95 -20.29
C ILE A 127 0.40 -19.55 -20.10
N VAL A 128 -0.21 -18.78 -19.22
CA VAL A 128 0.20 -17.41 -18.90
C VAL A 128 0.69 -17.35 -17.47
N THR A 129 1.94 -16.95 -17.27
CA THR A 129 2.51 -16.70 -15.95
C THR A 129 2.66 -15.20 -15.75
N VAL A 130 2.03 -14.69 -14.69
CA VAL A 130 2.06 -13.27 -14.31
C VAL A 130 2.86 -13.16 -13.02
N THR A 131 3.97 -12.43 -13.07
CA THR A 131 4.75 -12.06 -11.87
C THR A 131 4.46 -10.60 -11.55
N SER A 132 3.59 -10.34 -10.58
CA SER A 132 3.13 -9.00 -10.22
C SER A 132 3.73 -8.48 -8.92
N GLN A 133 3.73 -7.16 -8.78
CA GLN A 133 4.16 -6.44 -7.58
C GLN A 133 3.23 -5.23 -7.37
N THR A 134 2.88 -4.95 -6.13
CA THR A 134 2.10 -3.76 -5.75
C THR A 134 3.05 -2.68 -5.25
N HIS A 135 2.83 -1.45 -5.68
CA HIS A 135 3.63 -0.28 -5.32
C HIS A 135 2.75 0.72 -4.57
N MET A 136 3.32 1.41 -3.59
CA MET A 136 2.69 2.51 -2.90
C MET A 136 3.53 3.77 -3.03
N PHE A 137 2.87 4.93 -3.01
CA PHE A 137 3.51 6.23 -2.95
C PHE A 137 2.61 7.21 -2.19
N ASP A 138 3.23 8.03 -1.35
CA ASP A 138 2.59 9.22 -0.78
C ASP A 138 3.65 10.28 -0.43
N ARG A 139 3.21 11.48 -0.05
CA ARG A 139 4.07 12.48 0.58
C ARG A 139 3.60 12.72 1.99
N TYR A 140 4.47 12.43 2.97
CA TYR A 140 4.21 12.79 4.36
C TYR A 140 4.29 14.32 4.52
N ASN A 141 3.14 14.98 4.39
CA ASN A 141 3.02 16.43 4.41
C ASN A 141 1.85 16.94 5.24
N TRP A 142 1.98 18.19 5.68
CA TRP A 142 0.99 18.90 6.49
C TRP A 142 0.39 20.07 5.72
N ASP A 143 -0.29 19.75 4.61
CA ASP A 143 -1.00 20.71 3.78
C ASP A 143 -2.18 21.38 4.51
N ALA A 144 -2.59 22.54 3.99
CA ALA A 144 -3.66 23.36 4.54
C ALA A 144 -4.95 22.55 4.77
N GLY A 145 -5.47 22.62 6.00
CA GLY A 145 -6.71 21.94 6.40
C GLY A 145 -6.50 20.56 7.01
N LYS A 146 -5.27 20.01 7.01
CA LYS A 146 -4.95 18.80 7.78
C LYS A 146 -4.86 19.11 9.28
N SER A 147 -5.13 18.12 10.11
CA SER A 147 -4.93 18.20 11.54
C SER A 147 -4.92 16.82 12.16
N VAL A 148 -4.42 16.75 13.38
CA VAL A 148 -4.49 15.54 14.19
C VAL A 148 -4.94 15.88 15.59
N THR A 149 -5.84 15.08 16.14
CA THR A 149 -6.07 15.03 17.58
C THR A 149 -5.17 13.94 18.13
N LEU A 150 -4.28 14.31 19.07
CA LEU A 150 -3.31 13.38 19.63
C LEU A 150 -4.05 12.18 20.23
N PRO A 151 -3.71 10.95 19.81
CA PRO A 151 -4.35 9.77 20.35
C PRO A 151 -4.05 9.66 21.84
N SER A 152 -4.99 9.07 22.57
CA SER A 152 -4.76 8.60 23.94
C SER A 152 -3.66 7.53 23.94
N THR A 153 -3.09 7.18 25.10
CA THR A 153 -2.20 6.01 25.29
C THR A 153 -2.99 4.78 25.68
N GLY A 154 -4.25 4.93 26.11
CA GLY A 154 -5.12 3.84 26.57
C GLY A 154 -4.89 3.49 28.02
N ILE A 155 -4.08 4.30 28.71
CA ILE A 155 -3.76 4.21 30.12
C ILE A 155 -4.19 5.53 30.75
N ASP A 156 -5.36 5.55 31.39
CA ASP A 156 -6.01 6.77 31.88
C ASP A 156 -5.09 7.68 32.71
N TRP A 157 -4.30 7.11 33.63
CA TRP A 157 -3.42 7.91 34.48
C TRP A 157 -2.25 8.55 33.73
N ILE A 158 -1.82 7.97 32.60
CA ILE A 158 -0.83 8.59 31.70
C ILE A 158 -1.53 9.68 30.89
N ASP A 159 -2.72 9.39 30.36
CA ASP A 159 -3.47 10.33 29.52
C ASP A 159 -3.86 11.60 30.28
N ASP A 160 -4.32 11.48 31.53
CA ASP A 160 -4.66 12.60 32.43
C ASP A 160 -3.46 13.52 32.73
N HIS A 161 -2.24 13.03 32.57
CA HIS A 161 -1.00 13.77 32.81
C HIS A 161 -0.23 14.10 31.53
N THR A 162 -0.82 13.89 30.36
CA THR A 162 -0.17 14.10 29.07
C THR A 162 -1.01 14.97 28.13
N MET A 163 -0.73 14.90 26.83
CA MET A 163 -1.30 15.79 25.80
C MET A 163 -2.37 15.07 24.97
N ALA A 164 -2.84 13.92 25.43
CA ALA A 164 -3.92 13.16 24.81
C ALA A 164 -5.14 14.07 24.60
N GLY A 165 -5.72 14.05 23.39
CA GLY A 165 -6.85 14.90 23.04
C GLY A 165 -6.49 16.32 22.57
N ASP A 166 -5.22 16.73 22.61
CA ASP A 166 -4.80 18.01 22.03
C ASP A 166 -5.01 18.01 20.51
N TYR A 167 -5.60 19.10 20.01
CA TYR A 167 -5.76 19.36 18.58
C TYR A 167 -4.53 20.08 18.02
N ILE A 168 -3.89 19.47 17.02
CA ILE A 168 -2.70 19.98 16.34
C ILE A 168 -3.05 20.24 14.87
N PRO A 169 -3.20 21.52 14.44
CA PRO A 169 -3.48 21.86 13.05
C PRO A 169 -2.21 21.83 12.17
N ASP A 170 -2.42 21.74 10.86
CA ASP A 170 -1.41 21.84 9.80
C ASP A 170 -0.45 23.00 10.03
N THR A 171 -0.96 24.20 10.33
CA THR A 171 -0.13 25.40 10.53
C THR A 171 0.94 25.24 11.61
N GLN A 172 0.71 24.43 12.64
CA GLN A 172 1.73 24.17 13.66
C GLN A 172 2.78 23.18 13.16
N MET A 173 2.39 22.17 12.39
CA MET A 173 3.28 21.15 11.84
C MET A 173 4.09 21.69 10.65
N GLY A 174 3.43 22.37 9.72
CA GLY A 174 4.07 23.08 8.62
C GLY A 174 5.04 24.17 9.10
N ARG A 175 4.83 24.76 10.28
CA ARG A 175 5.83 25.66 10.89
C ARG A 175 7.09 24.91 11.34
N LEU A 176 6.98 23.68 11.84
CA LEU A 176 8.17 22.88 12.16
C LEU A 176 8.99 22.64 10.89
N HIS A 177 8.31 22.31 9.79
CA HIS A 177 8.91 22.21 8.46
C HIS A 177 9.56 23.51 7.98
N GLY A 178 8.79 24.60 7.91
CA GLY A 178 9.29 25.89 7.45
C GLY A 178 10.39 26.52 8.32
N THR A 179 10.62 26.00 9.53
CA THR A 179 11.72 26.43 10.41
C THR A 179 12.89 25.44 10.48
N GLY A 180 12.82 24.33 9.73
CA GLY A 180 13.85 23.27 9.72
C GLY A 180 13.96 22.50 11.05
N ILE A 181 12.89 22.46 11.83
CA ILE A 181 12.79 21.68 13.08
C ILE A 181 12.29 20.26 12.79
N ALA A 182 11.56 20.09 11.69
CA ALA A 182 11.07 18.83 11.17
C ALA A 182 11.08 18.92 9.64
N GLN A 183 10.98 17.82 8.91
CA GLN A 183 11.04 17.85 7.45
C GLN A 183 10.01 16.89 6.85
N GLU A 184 9.20 17.41 5.93
CA GLU A 184 8.33 16.57 5.09
C GLU A 184 9.16 15.70 4.14
N TYR A 185 8.64 14.54 3.77
CA TYR A 185 9.36 13.54 3.01
C TYR A 185 8.43 12.71 2.14
N GLU A 186 9.01 11.92 1.24
CA GLU A 186 8.29 10.99 0.38
C GLU A 186 8.19 9.61 1.04
N LEU A 187 7.05 8.95 0.84
CA LEU A 187 6.80 7.57 1.17
C LEU A 187 6.77 6.78 -0.13
N HIS A 188 7.51 5.68 -0.18
CA HIS A 188 7.44 4.75 -1.29
C HIS A 188 7.59 3.33 -0.78
N GLY A 189 7.01 2.37 -1.48
CA GLY A 189 7.15 0.97 -1.11
C GLY A 189 6.76 0.05 -2.24
N SER A 190 7.25 -1.19 -2.20
CA SER A 190 6.82 -2.23 -3.13
C SER A 190 6.71 -3.58 -2.42
N SER A 191 5.66 -4.33 -2.72
CA SER A 191 5.41 -5.65 -2.13
C SER A 191 6.45 -6.66 -2.58
N SER A 192 6.47 -7.84 -1.95
CA SER A 192 7.08 -9.02 -2.56
C SER A 192 6.41 -9.35 -3.90
N LYS A 193 7.15 -10.02 -4.78
CA LYS A 193 6.62 -10.48 -6.08
C LYS A 193 5.66 -11.65 -5.88
N ARG A 194 4.48 -11.57 -6.47
CA ARG A 194 3.48 -12.64 -6.51
C ARG A 194 3.47 -13.30 -7.89
N VAL A 195 3.57 -14.61 -7.94
CA VAL A 195 3.50 -15.38 -9.19
C VAL A 195 2.15 -16.09 -9.27
N THR A 196 1.41 -15.85 -10.36
CA THR A 196 0.16 -16.53 -10.64
C THR A 196 0.20 -17.12 -12.05
N THR A 197 -0.22 -18.38 -12.18
CA THR A 197 -0.35 -19.06 -13.47
C THR A 197 -1.81 -19.18 -13.86
N TYR A 198 -2.11 -18.82 -15.10
CA TYR A 198 -3.43 -18.85 -15.72
C TYR A 198 -3.42 -19.72 -16.97
N HIS A 199 -4.59 -20.20 -17.35
CA HIS A 199 -4.87 -20.63 -18.73
C HIS A 199 -5.48 -19.46 -19.49
N TYR A 200 -5.20 -19.32 -20.78
CA TYR A 200 -5.81 -18.27 -21.60
C TYR A 200 -6.75 -18.85 -22.65
N ASP A 201 -8.05 -18.59 -22.51
CA ASP A 201 -9.06 -18.91 -23.52
C ASP A 201 -9.27 -17.68 -24.42
N PRO A 202 -9.12 -17.78 -25.75
CA PRO A 202 -9.33 -16.66 -26.67
C PRO A 202 -10.71 -15.98 -26.59
N ASN A 203 -11.73 -16.70 -26.09
CA ASN A 203 -13.11 -16.20 -25.98
C ASN A 203 -13.40 -15.55 -24.62
N THR A 204 -12.71 -15.99 -23.57
CA THR A 204 -13.02 -15.61 -22.17
C THR A 204 -11.84 -14.98 -21.42
N GLY A 205 -10.65 -14.96 -22.01
CA GLY A 205 -9.42 -14.40 -21.46
C GLY A 205 -8.73 -15.30 -20.43
N LEU A 206 -7.88 -14.69 -19.58
CA LEU A 206 -7.24 -15.34 -18.45
C LEU A 206 -8.28 -16.03 -17.55
N GLN A 207 -8.14 -17.34 -17.41
CA GLN A 207 -8.90 -18.16 -16.48
C GLN A 207 -8.02 -18.52 -15.28
N PRO A 208 -8.55 -18.44 -14.05
CA PRO A 208 -7.83 -18.88 -12.87
C PRO A 208 -7.36 -20.33 -13.05
N PRO A 209 -6.28 -20.74 -12.37
CA PRO A 209 -5.86 -22.13 -12.39
C PRO A 209 -7.03 -23.02 -11.94
N PRO A 210 -7.23 -24.20 -12.55
CA PRO A 210 -8.30 -25.10 -12.16
C PRO A 210 -8.25 -25.31 -10.64
N SER A 211 -9.38 -25.15 -9.96
CA SER A 211 -9.43 -25.38 -8.52
C SER A 211 -8.97 -26.82 -8.27
N THR A 212 -7.93 -26.99 -7.47
CA THR A 212 -7.66 -28.29 -6.85
C THR A 212 -8.74 -28.52 -5.80
N ASP A 213 -9.95 -28.83 -6.26
CA ASP A 213 -11.00 -29.35 -5.41
C ASP A 213 -10.56 -30.75 -5.01
N ASN A 214 -9.75 -30.83 -3.95
CA ASN A 214 -9.61 -32.06 -3.19
C ASN A 214 -10.91 -32.22 -2.40
N GLY A 215 -11.96 -32.61 -3.13
CA GLY A 215 -13.13 -33.28 -2.57
C GLY A 215 -12.64 -34.52 -1.83
N GLY A 216 -12.44 -34.37 -0.53
CA GLY A 216 -11.90 -35.39 0.35
C GLY A 216 -12.54 -35.28 1.72
N ARG A 217 -13.76 -35.83 1.80
CA ARG A 217 -14.49 -36.38 2.97
C ARG A 217 -14.01 -36.03 4.38
#